data_AF-A0A449B614-F1
#
_entry.id   AF-A0A449B614-F1
#
_cell.length_a   1.000
_cell.length_b   1.000
_cell.length_c   1.000
_cell.angle_alpha   90.00
_cell.angle_beta   90.00
_cell.angle_gamma   90.00
#
_symmetry.space_group_name_H-M   'P 1'
#
loop_
_entity.id
_entity.type
_entity.pdbx_description
1 polymer ?
#
loop_
_entity_poly.entity_id
_entity_poly.type
_entity_poly.pdbx_seq_one_letter_code
_entity_poly.pdbx_strand_id
1 'polypeptide(L)'
;MKKNLFTLAVKDAKGQLKKGNIVMLAVAFILGTVFGAVVSSFANDILMGAIANVVGKQDLDGLAYGAIKYGRFIGVLIYFVIVTFFVFVFLVGYFLIVRYREQRKLAKNPVKEEVVAPALTTEQLILEELKALNSKMSKK
;
A
#
# COMPACT_ATOMS: atom_id res chain seq x y z
N MET A 1 -14.97 -11.94 -45.98
CA MET A 1 -13.69 -11.93 -45.22
C MET A 1 -14.01 -12.21 -43.74
N LYS A 2 -14.00 -13.48 -43.32
CA LYS A 2 -14.32 -13.89 -41.93
C LYS A 2 -13.16 -13.43 -41.02
N LYS A 3 -13.37 -12.38 -40.21
CA LYS A 3 -12.41 -12.02 -39.16
C LYS A 3 -12.38 -13.18 -38.16
N ASN A 4 -11.18 -13.72 -37.89
CA ASN A 4 -10.99 -14.80 -36.92
C ASN A 4 -11.50 -14.33 -35.56
N LEU A 5 -12.40 -15.10 -34.91
CA LEU A 5 -12.94 -14.77 -33.59
C LEU A 5 -11.83 -14.45 -32.57
N PHE A 6 -10.71 -15.14 -32.67
CA PHE A 6 -9.53 -14.93 -31.83
C PHE A 6 -8.97 -13.50 -31.94
N THR A 7 -8.89 -12.92 -33.14
CA THR A 7 -8.35 -11.56 -33.30
C THR A 7 -9.34 -10.50 -32.81
N LEU A 8 -10.65 -10.78 -32.87
CA LEU A 8 -11.68 -9.95 -32.22
C LEU A 8 -11.53 -9.99 -30.70
N ALA A 9 -11.47 -11.19 -30.11
CA ALA A 9 -11.33 -11.36 -28.66
C ALA A 9 -10.06 -10.68 -28.10
N VAL A 10 -8.92 -10.79 -28.80
CA VAL A 10 -7.68 -10.09 -28.42
C VAL A 10 -7.82 -8.57 -28.54
N LYS A 11 -8.53 -8.07 -29.55
CA LYS A 11 -8.79 -6.63 -29.70
C LYS A 11 -9.69 -6.11 -28.59
N ASP A 12 -10.71 -6.87 -28.22
CA ASP A 12 -11.63 -6.54 -27.13
C ASP A 12 -10.90 -6.56 -25.78
N ALA A 13 -10.08 -7.58 -25.50
CA ALA A 13 -9.25 -7.66 -24.30
C ALA A 13 -8.28 -6.47 -24.19
N LYS A 14 -7.59 -6.11 -25.28
CA LYS A 14 -6.72 -4.91 -25.32
C LYS A 14 -7.54 -3.63 -25.10
N GLY A 15 -8.76 -3.55 -25.62
CA GLY A 15 -9.68 -2.44 -25.40
C GLY A 15 -10.08 -2.30 -23.92
N GLN A 16 -10.35 -3.41 -23.24
CA GLN A 16 -10.64 -3.41 -21.79
C GLN A 16 -9.41 -3.06 -20.96
N LEU A 17 -8.22 -3.55 -21.34
CA LEU A 17 -6.96 -3.27 -20.64
C LEU A 17 -6.58 -1.77 -20.72
N LYS A 18 -6.86 -1.12 -21.85
CA LYS A 18 -6.64 0.33 -22.04
C LYS A 18 -7.55 1.21 -21.21
N LYS A 19 -8.59 0.68 -20.54
CA LYS A 19 -9.48 1.46 -19.68
C LYS A 19 -8.81 1.98 -18.39
N GLY A 20 -7.50 1.81 -18.22
CA GLY A 20 -6.67 2.40 -17.16
C GLY A 20 -6.85 1.76 -15.79
N ASN A 21 -8.10 1.53 -15.37
CA ASN A 21 -8.46 1.03 -14.04
C ASN A 21 -7.89 -0.38 -13.75
N ILE A 22 -7.91 -1.28 -14.73
CA ILE A 22 -7.38 -2.66 -14.56
C ILE A 22 -5.84 -2.67 -14.50
N VAL A 23 -5.18 -1.79 -15.25
CA VAL A 23 -3.71 -1.71 -15.26
C VAL A 23 -3.20 -1.18 -13.93
N MET A 24 -3.84 -0.15 -13.36
CA MET A 24 -3.49 0.33 -12.01
C MET A 24 -3.70 -0.76 -10.96
N LEU A 25 -4.81 -1.50 -11.04
CA LEU A 25 -5.06 -2.62 -10.12
C LEU A 25 -3.99 -3.72 -10.25
N ALA A 26 -3.60 -4.08 -11.47
CA ALA A 26 -2.58 -5.09 -11.73
C ALA A 26 -1.21 -4.66 -11.18
N VAL A 27 -0.83 -3.39 -11.37
CA VAL A 27 0.41 -2.84 -10.83
C VAL A 27 0.39 -2.83 -9.31
N ALA A 28 -0.70 -2.38 -8.69
CA ALA A 28 -0.86 -2.39 -7.23
C ALA A 28 -0.73 -3.80 -6.65
N PHE A 29 -1.32 -4.81 -7.32
CA PHE A 29 -1.22 -6.20 -6.91
C PHE A 29 0.22 -6.73 -6.99
N ILE A 30 0.92 -6.51 -8.11
CA ILE A 30 2.33 -6.93 -8.28
C ILE A 30 3.24 -6.25 -7.25
N LEU A 31 3.05 -4.96 -7.01
CA LEU A 31 3.79 -4.24 -5.98
C LEU A 31 3.51 -4.80 -4.58
N GLY A 32 2.26 -5.13 -4.28
CA GLY A 32 1.87 -5.76 -3.02
C GLY A 32 2.53 -7.13 -2.81
N THR A 33 2.56 -7.98 -3.84
CA THR A 33 3.17 -9.32 -3.74
C THR A 33 4.69 -9.25 -3.56
N VAL A 34 5.37 -8.41 -4.33
CA VAL A 34 6.83 -8.24 -4.23
C VAL A 34 7.20 -7.58 -2.90
N PHE A 35 6.45 -6.57 -2.47
CA PHE A 35 6.67 -5.93 -1.16
C PHE A 35 6.50 -6.92 -0.01
N GLY A 36 5.44 -7.74 -0.04
CA GLY A 36 5.24 -8.80 0.95
C GLY A 36 6.40 -9.79 1.02
N ALA A 37 6.97 -10.18 -0.13
CA ALA A 37 8.14 -11.05 -0.19
C ALA A 37 9.38 -10.42 0.46
N VAL A 38 9.64 -9.13 0.20
CA VAL A 38 10.77 -8.38 0.81
C VAL A 38 10.61 -8.29 2.32
N VAL A 39 9.42 -7.92 2.79
CA VAL A 39 9.12 -7.84 4.23
C VAL A 39 9.28 -9.20 4.90
N SER A 40 8.80 -10.27 4.26
CA SER A 40 8.93 -11.65 4.74
C SER A 40 10.40 -12.10 4.83
N SER A 41 11.22 -11.81 3.81
CA SER A 41 12.66 -12.14 3.84
C SER A 41 13.40 -11.36 4.92
N PHE A 42 13.14 -10.06 5.07
CA PHE A 42 13.73 -9.28 6.16
C PHE A 42 13.39 -9.87 7.54
N ALA A 43 12.13 -10.26 7.72
CA ALA A 43 11.66 -10.82 8.97
C ALA A 43 12.24 -12.21 9.27
N ASN A 44 12.25 -13.11 8.28
CA ASN A 44 12.79 -14.47 8.45
C ASN A 44 14.32 -14.47 8.52
N ASP A 45 14.99 -13.80 7.59
CA ASP A 45 16.43 -13.96 7.39
C ASP A 45 17.24 -13.08 8.35
N ILE A 46 16.73 -11.88 8.68
CA ILE A 46 17.44 -10.94 9.55
C ILE A 46 16.90 -10.98 10.98
N LEU A 47 15.58 -10.79 11.17
CA LEU A 47 15.03 -10.74 12.52
C LEU A 47 15.09 -12.09 13.22
N MET A 48 14.66 -13.19 12.59
CA MET A 48 14.81 -14.51 13.23
C MET A 48 16.26 -14.95 13.34
N GLY A 49 17.12 -14.63 12.37
CA GLY A 49 18.55 -14.87 12.50
C GLY A 49 19.13 -14.20 13.77
N ALA A 50 18.77 -12.94 14.02
CA ALA A 50 19.19 -12.22 15.21
C ALA A 50 18.56 -12.76 16.50
N ILE A 51 17.25 -13.06 16.47
CA ILE A 51 16.50 -13.54 17.64
C ILE A 51 16.93 -14.97 18.03
N ALA A 52 17.15 -15.86 17.07
CA ALA A 52 17.60 -17.23 17.31
C ALA A 52 18.98 -17.28 17.98
N ASN A 53 19.86 -16.31 17.66
CA ASN A 53 21.16 -16.17 18.31
C ASN A 53 21.06 -15.68 19.76
N VAL A 54 20.00 -14.95 20.12
CA VAL A 54 19.81 -14.38 21.46
C VAL A 54 18.98 -15.30 22.37
N VAL A 55 17.93 -15.92 21.81
CA VAL A 55 16.96 -16.72 22.57
C VAL A 55 17.38 -18.21 22.63
N GLY A 56 18.39 -18.62 21.84
CA GLY A 56 18.73 -20.03 21.64
C GLY A 56 17.64 -20.72 20.81
N LYS A 57 17.98 -21.85 20.16
CA LYS A 57 17.00 -22.67 19.43
C LYS A 57 15.83 -22.98 20.37
N GLN A 58 14.72 -22.25 20.24
CA GLN A 58 13.47 -22.69 20.84
C GLN A 58 13.01 -23.85 19.98
N ASP A 59 13.37 -25.07 20.37
CA ASP A 59 12.83 -26.32 19.83
C ASP A 59 11.36 -26.45 20.24
N LEU A 60 10.53 -25.49 19.81
CA LEU A 60 9.08 -25.53 19.95
C LEU A 60 8.52 -26.65 19.09
N ASP A 61 9.19 -27.03 17.99
CA ASP A 61 8.81 -28.12 17.09
C ASP A 61 8.73 -29.49 17.81
N GLY A 62 9.37 -29.66 18.98
CA GLY A 62 9.32 -30.87 19.80
C GLY A 62 8.10 -30.99 20.72
N LEU A 63 7.31 -29.92 20.89
CA LEU A 63 6.14 -29.93 21.78
C LEU A 63 4.96 -30.65 21.11
N ALA A 64 4.67 -31.85 21.61
CA ALA A 64 3.54 -32.67 21.20
C ALA A 64 2.82 -33.24 22.43
N TYR A 65 1.49 -33.33 22.35
CA TYR A 65 0.67 -34.02 23.34
C TYR A 65 -0.07 -35.14 22.60
N GLY A 66 0.39 -36.37 22.80
CA GLY A 66 -0.04 -37.51 21.99
C GLY A 66 0.30 -37.31 20.51
N ALA A 67 -0.69 -37.49 19.63
CA ALA A 67 -0.52 -37.30 18.18
C ALA A 67 -0.54 -35.83 17.72
N ILE A 68 -0.88 -34.88 18.61
CA ILE A 68 -1.06 -33.47 18.24
C ILE A 68 0.26 -32.72 18.44
N LYS A 69 0.90 -32.36 17.32
CA LYS A 69 2.13 -31.56 17.26
C LYS A 69 1.80 -30.06 17.21
N TYR A 70 1.39 -29.48 18.33
CA TYR A 70 1.04 -28.05 18.42
C TYR A 70 2.27 -27.13 18.48
N GLY A 71 3.45 -27.70 18.78
CA GLY A 71 4.71 -26.98 18.83
C GLY A 71 5.01 -26.11 17.61
N ARG A 72 4.83 -26.68 16.41
CA ARG A 72 4.97 -25.95 15.15
C ARG A 72 3.96 -24.81 15.00
N PHE A 73 2.72 -25.05 15.40
CA PHE A 73 1.66 -24.03 15.30
C PHE A 73 1.94 -22.84 16.23
N ILE A 74 2.37 -23.11 17.47
CA ILE A 74 2.80 -22.08 18.43
C ILE A 74 3.99 -21.29 17.88
N GLY A 75 4.97 -21.97 17.28
CA GLY A 75 6.11 -21.31 16.64
C GLY A 75 5.69 -20.34 15.52
N VAL A 76 4.78 -20.77 14.65
CA VAL A 76 4.22 -19.90 13.59
C VAL A 76 3.44 -18.72 14.16
N LEU A 77 2.69 -18.93 15.25
CA LEU A 77 1.93 -17.87 15.90
C LEU A 77 2.84 -16.80 16.52
N ILE A 78 3.87 -17.23 17.26
CA ILE A 78 4.87 -16.34 17.85
C ILE A 78 5.62 -15.58 16.75
N TYR A 79 6.02 -16.29 15.69
CA TYR A 79 6.64 -15.69 14.51
C TYR A 79 5.75 -14.58 13.93
N PHE A 80 4.47 -14.86 13.69
CA PHE A 80 3.53 -13.87 13.16
C PHE A 80 3.46 -12.62 14.04
N VAL A 81 3.33 -12.78 15.35
CA VAL A 81 3.26 -11.64 16.30
C VAL A 81 4.55 -10.81 16.26
N ILE A 82 5.71 -11.45 16.30
CA ILE A 82 7.00 -10.74 16.28
C ILE A 82 7.16 -9.97 14.97
N VAL A 83 6.94 -10.62 13.84
CA VAL A 83 7.14 -10.01 12.52
C VAL A 83 6.18 -8.85 12.29
N THR A 84 4.90 -9.03 12.58
CA THR A 84 3.92 -7.94 12.46
C THR A 84 4.27 -6.77 13.36
N PHE A 85 4.76 -7.02 14.59
CA PHE A 85 5.21 -5.96 15.50
C PHE A 85 6.39 -5.16 14.94
N PHE A 86 7.45 -5.83 14.47
CA PHE A 86 8.62 -5.14 13.92
C PHE A 86 8.30 -4.36 12.64
N VAL A 87 7.49 -4.94 11.76
CA VAL A 87 7.02 -4.25 10.55
C VAL A 87 6.21 -3.01 10.92
N PHE A 88 5.33 -3.10 11.91
CA PHE A 88 4.55 -1.97 12.42
C PHE A 88 5.45 -0.86 12.97
N VAL A 89 6.44 -1.20 13.82
CA VAL A 89 7.38 -0.20 14.37
C VAL A 89 8.21 0.44 13.27
N PHE A 90 8.69 -0.33 12.28
CA PHE A 90 9.45 0.21 11.15
C PHE A 90 8.61 1.17 10.31
N LEU A 91 7.35 0.81 10.02
CA LEU A 91 6.42 1.64 9.27
C LEU A 91 6.11 2.95 10.01
N VAL A 92 5.77 2.86 11.30
CA VAL A 92 5.51 4.03 12.15
C VAL A 92 6.76 4.89 12.28
N GLY A 93 7.95 4.29 12.44
CA GLY A 93 9.21 5.00 12.49
C GLY A 93 9.52 5.76 11.20
N TYR A 94 9.31 5.12 10.04
CA TYR A 94 9.42 5.80 8.74
C TYR A 94 8.47 7.01 8.64
N PHE A 95 7.18 6.82 8.95
CA PHE A 95 6.19 7.90 8.91
C PHE A 95 6.49 9.02 9.92
N LEU A 96 6.99 8.66 11.11
CA LEU A 96 7.42 9.61 12.13
C LEU A 96 8.60 10.46 11.61
N ILE A 97 9.60 9.83 10.99
CA ILE A 97 10.76 10.52 10.42
C ILE A 97 10.34 11.43 9.27
N VAL A 98 9.46 10.97 8.38
CA VAL A 98 8.95 11.78 7.26
C VAL A 98 8.21 13.01 7.78
N ARG A 99 7.27 12.83 8.72
CA ARG A 99 6.56 13.95 9.36
C ARG A 99 7.50 14.90 10.08
N TYR A 100 8.49 14.36 10.79
CA TYR A 100 9.48 15.17 11.48
C TYR A 100 10.34 15.99 10.52
N ARG A 101 10.72 15.42 9.36
CA ARG A 101 11.45 16.14 8.31
C ARG A 101 10.60 17.23 7.67
N GLU A 102 9.32 16.99 7.43
CA GLU A 102 8.40 18.00 6.87
C GLU A 102 8.24 19.20 7.81
N GLN A 103 8.01 18.97 9.11
CA GLN A 103 7.93 20.06 10.08
C GLN A 103 9.25 20.84 10.18
N ARG A 104 10.40 20.15 10.13
CA ARG A 104 11.73 20.79 10.11
C ARG A 104 11.97 21.60 8.83
N LYS A 105 11.45 21.18 7.68
CA LYS A 105 11.53 21.92 6.41
C LYS A 105 10.69 23.19 6.45
N LEU A 106 9.46 23.11 6.95
CA LEU A 106 8.57 24.27 7.15
C LEU A 106 9.16 25.28 8.14
N ALA A 107 9.85 24.80 9.18
CA ALA A 107 10.51 25.66 10.17
C ALA A 107 11.80 26.34 9.66
N LYS A 108 12.54 25.73 8.72
CA LYS A 108 13.81 26.26 8.19
C LYS A 108 13.64 27.10 6.92
N ASN A 109 12.68 26.74 6.08
CA ASN A 109 12.24 27.52 4.95
C ASN A 109 10.73 27.68 5.14
N PRO A 110 10.25 28.78 5.75
CA PRO A 110 8.83 29.08 5.70
C PRO A 110 8.47 29.14 4.22
N VAL A 111 7.80 28.09 3.75
CA VAL A 111 7.29 27.99 2.40
C VAL A 111 6.46 29.25 2.24
N LYS A 112 6.87 30.17 1.36
CA LYS A 112 5.91 31.05 0.72
C LYS A 112 4.90 30.08 0.14
N GLU A 113 3.74 30.03 0.78
CA GLU A 113 2.57 29.35 0.31
C GLU A 113 2.26 29.88 -1.10
N GLU A 114 2.93 29.34 -2.12
CA GLU A 114 2.16 28.82 -3.23
C GLU A 114 1.49 27.56 -2.69
N VAL A 115 0.45 27.81 -1.90
CA VAL A 115 -0.78 27.06 -1.96
C VAL A 115 -1.05 26.95 -3.46
N VAL A 116 -0.55 25.89 -4.08
CA VAL A 116 -1.36 25.20 -5.07
C VAL A 116 -2.55 24.83 -4.23
N ALA A 117 -3.54 25.73 -4.21
CA ALA A 117 -4.83 25.42 -3.69
C ALA A 117 -5.14 24.04 -4.24
N PRO A 118 -5.81 23.14 -3.52
CA PRO A 118 -6.70 22.26 -4.25
C PRO A 118 -7.55 23.23 -5.06
N ALA A 119 -7.15 23.47 -6.31
CA ALA A 119 -7.93 24.19 -7.28
C ALA A 119 -9.21 23.40 -7.18
N LEU A 120 -10.25 24.08 -6.68
CA LEU A 120 -11.60 23.55 -6.56
C LEU A 120 -11.76 22.51 -7.66
N THR A 121 -12.10 21.26 -7.30
CA THR A 121 -12.15 20.17 -8.29
C THR A 121 -12.86 20.72 -9.53
N THR A 122 -12.47 20.36 -10.75
CA THR A 122 -13.02 21.02 -11.96
C THR A 122 -14.56 21.11 -11.91
N GLU A 123 -15.19 20.11 -11.27
CA GLU A 123 -16.60 20.05 -10.90
C GLU A 123 -17.08 21.17 -9.94
N GLN A 124 -16.35 21.50 -8.87
CA GLN A 124 -16.62 22.63 -7.98
C GLN A 124 -16.49 23.98 -8.69
N LEU A 125 -15.48 24.17 -9.56
CA LEU A 125 -15.36 25.38 -10.39
C LEU A 125 -16.55 25.51 -11.34
N ILE A 126 -16.94 24.42 -12.01
CA ILE A 126 -18.11 24.38 -12.89
C ILE A 126 -19.39 24.68 -12.09
N LEU A 127 -19.55 24.13 -10.88
CA LEU A 127 -20.73 24.38 -10.05
C LEU A 127 -20.83 25.86 -9.62
N GLU A 128 -19.69 26.46 -9.29
CA GLU A 128 -19.61 27.88 -8.92
C GLU A 128 -19.91 28.77 -10.12
N GLU A 129 -19.36 28.44 -11.29
CA GLU A 129 -19.64 29.14 -12.55
C GLU A 129 -21.11 29.02 -12.97
N LEU A 130 -21.72 27.84 -12.84
CA LEU A 130 -23.15 27.62 -13.12
C LEU A 130 -24.05 28.41 -12.17
N LYS A 131 -23.73 28.46 -10.86
CA LYS A 131 -24.47 29.29 -9.89
C LYS A 131 -24.33 30.77 -10.22
N ALA A 132 -23.13 31.23 -10.58
CA ALA A 132 -22.88 32.60 -10.99
C ALA A 132 -23.66 32.96 -12.27
N LEU A 133 -23.70 32.07 -13.26
CA LEU A 133 -24.42 32.27 -14.52
C LEU A 133 -25.94 32.37 -14.30
N ASN A 134 -26.50 31.50 -13.45
CA ASN A 134 -27.92 31.53 -13.09
C ASN A 134 -28.30 32.83 -12.35
N SER A 135 -27.42 33.32 -11.46
CA SER A 135 -27.65 34.60 -10.76
C SER A 135 -27.67 35.81 -11.71
N LYS A 136 -26.84 35.78 -12.78
CA LYS A 136 -26.82 36.83 -13.82
C LYS A 136 -28.06 36.78 -14.71
N MET A 137 -28.55 35.57 -15.01
CA MET A 137 -29.77 35.36 -15.81
C MET A 137 -31.04 35.72 -15.03
N SER A 138 -31.09 35.46 -13.72
CA SER A 138 -32.24 35.79 -12.86
C SER A 138 -32.40 37.28 -12.56
N LYS A 139 -31.36 38.10 -12.79
CA LYS A 139 -31.39 39.56 -12.58
C LYS A 139 -31.79 40.35 -13.84
N LYS A 140 -32.23 39.66 -14.90
CA LYS A 140 -32.71 40.24 -16.15
C LYS A 140 -34.17 39.85 -16.35
#